data_AF-A0A7W9BAF1-F1
#
_entry.id   AF-A0A7W9BAF1-F1
#
_cell.length_a   1.000
_cell.length_b   1.000
_cell.length_c   1.000
_cell.angle_alpha   90.00
_cell.angle_beta   90.00
_cell.angle_gamma   90.00
#
_symmetry.space_group_name_H-M   'P 1'
#
loop_
_entity.id
_entity.type
_entity.pdbx_description
1 polymer ?
#
loop_
_entity_poly.entity_id
_entity_poly.type
_entity_poly.pdbx_seq_one_letter_code
_entity_poly.pdbx_strand_id
1 'polypeptide(L)' 'MLPDTLPYLSPSPASLLGTPQTATARAKLGKRAAFKAQVTVTPAGLLSIGGLVAAILLSVPPIIRAARR' A
#
# COMPACT_ATOMS: atom_id res chain seq x y z
N MET A 1 25.83 40.57 -1.25
CA MET A 1 24.94 39.81 -0.36
C MET A 1 23.94 39.08 -1.22
N LEU A 2 24.22 37.82 -1.55
CA LEU A 2 23.33 36.95 -2.33
C LEU A 2 22.66 36.00 -1.32
N PRO A 3 21.32 35.90 -1.26
CA PRO A 3 20.65 35.02 -0.30
C PRO A 3 20.85 33.56 -0.71
N ASP A 4 20.99 32.71 0.31
CA ASP A 4 21.14 31.27 0.25
C ASP A 4 20.24 30.61 -0.81
N THR A 5 20.85 30.14 -1.89
CA THR A 5 20.25 29.19 -2.82
C THR A 5 20.23 27.83 -2.14
N LEU A 6 19.37 27.70 -1.11
CA LEU A 6 19.03 26.38 -0.57
C LEU A 6 18.44 25.57 -1.74
N PRO A 7 19.05 24.43 -2.12
CA PRO A 7 18.46 23.57 -3.12
C PRO A 7 17.16 23.07 -2.51
N TYR A 8 16.04 23.62 -2.96
CA TYR A 8 14.75 22.97 -2.79
C TYR A 8 14.86 21.68 -3.60
N LEU A 9 15.35 20.61 -2.97
CA LEU A 9 15.20 19.25 -3.47
C LEU A 9 13.70 18.99 -3.51
N SER A 10 13.05 19.40 -4.60
CA SER A 10 11.72 18.94 -4.94
C SER A 10 11.79 17.42 -4.85
N PRO A 11 11.04 16.78 -3.94
CA PRO A 11 10.99 15.33 -3.92
C PRO A 11 10.47 14.90 -5.28
N SER A 12 11.33 14.25 -6.08
CA SER A 12 10.93 13.66 -7.34
C SER A 12 9.72 12.76 -7.06
N PRO A 13 8.69 12.71 -7.91
CA PRO A 13 7.52 11.87 -7.67
C PRO A 13 7.91 10.40 -7.40
N ALA A 14 9.04 9.94 -7.95
CA ALA A 14 9.60 8.61 -7.66
C ALA A 14 10.10 8.44 -6.21
N SER A 15 10.63 9.48 -5.56
CA SER A 15 11.10 9.38 -4.17
C SER A 15 9.95 9.32 -3.15
N LEU A 16 8.78 9.85 -3.50
CA LEU A 16 7.57 9.78 -2.66
C LEU A 16 7.08 8.33 -2.47
N LEU A 17 7.18 7.50 -3.51
CA LEU A 17 6.80 6.08 -3.44
C LEU A 17 7.85 5.20 -2.78
N GLY A 18 9.12 5.64 -2.76
CA GLY A 18 10.23 4.92 -2.15
C GLY A 18 10.45 5.23 -0.67
N THR A 19 9.92 6.35 -0.17
CA THR A 19 10.07 6.74 1.23
C THR A 19 9.22 5.82 2.12
N PRO A 20 9.83 5.09 3.08
CA PRO A 20 9.07 4.21 3.97
C PRO A 20 8.06 5.01 4.78
N GLN A 21 6.78 4.65 4.69
CA GLN A 21 5.72 5.25 5.49
C GLN A 21 5.30 4.27 6.59
N THR A 22 5.27 4.76 7.82
CA THR A 22 4.83 3.98 8.98
C THR A 22 3.31 3.99 9.03
N ALA A 23 2.68 2.88 8.66
CA ALA A 23 1.24 2.70 8.78
C ALA A 23 0.92 1.90 10.05
N THR A 24 -0.11 2.34 10.79
CA THR A 24 -0.62 1.55 11.92
C THR A 24 -1.82 0.73 11.45
N ALA A 25 -1.64 -0.59 11.35
CA ALA A 25 -2.72 -1.51 11.03
C ALA A 25 -3.37 -1.99 12.34
N ARG A 26 -4.68 -1.77 12.46
CA ARG A 26 -5.48 -2.34 13.55
C ARG A 26 -6.37 -3.42 12.97
N ALA A 27 -6.08 -4.66 13.32
CA ALA A 27 -6.94 -5.80 12.97
C ALA A 27 -7.76 -6.20 14.20
N LYS A 28 -9.08 -6.24 14.08
CA LYS A 28 -9.95 -6.84 15.09
C LYS A 28 -10.31 -8.25 14.67
N LEU A 29 -10.03 -9.23 15.52
CA LEU A 29 -10.44 -10.61 15.32
C LEU A 29 -11.53 -10.95 16.36
N GLY A 30 -12.79 -10.95 15.91
CA GLY A 30 -13.95 -11.19 16.78
C GLY A 30 -14.21 -10.06 17.79
N LYS A 31 -14.89 -10.40 18.90
CA LYS A 31 -15.29 -9.44 19.96
C LYS A 31 -14.22 -9.21 21.05
N ARG A 32 -13.15 -10.01 21.08
CA ARG A 32 -12.21 -10.07 22.22
C ARG A 32 -10.74 -9.80 21.87
N ALA A 33 -10.33 -9.90 20.61
CA ALA A 33 -8.92 -9.69 20.23
C ALA A 33 -8.78 -8.50 19.28
N ALA A 34 -8.02 -7.50 19.71
CA ALA A 34 -7.61 -6.37 18.87
C ALA A 34 -6.09 -6.40 18.76
N PHE A 35 -5.59 -6.62 17.55
CA PHE A 35 -4.17 -6.61 17.23
C PHE A 35 -3.81 -5.25 16.64
N LYS A 36 -2.78 -4.61 17.21
CA LYS A 36 -2.17 -3.40 16.68
C LYS A 36 -0.81 -3.78 16.11
N ALA A 37 -0.71 -3.83 14.79
CA ALA A 37 0.54 -4.03 14.09
C ALA A 37 1.04 -2.67 13.57
N GLN A 38 2.27 -2.31 13.90
CA GLN A 38 2.96 -1.21 13.27
C GLN A 38 3.72 -1.79 12.08
N VAL A 39 3.34 -1.40 10.88
CA VAL A 39 3.96 -1.91 9.65
C VAL A 39 4.55 -0.73 8.91
N THR A 40 5.86 -0.79 8.70
CA THR A 40 6.57 0.15 7.85
C THR A 40 6.50 -0.39 6.43
N VAL A 41 5.77 0.30 5.55
CA VAL A 41 5.61 -0.10 4.15
C VAL A 41 5.95 1.06 3.22
N THR A 42 6.49 0.75 2.06
CA THR A 42 6.59 1.74 0.98
C THR A 42 5.25 1.79 0.24
N PRO A 43 4.79 2.99 -0.19
CA PRO A 43 3.57 3.10 -1.01
C PRO A 43 3.62 2.23 -2.28
N ALA A 44 4.79 2.13 -2.92
CA ALA A 44 4.98 1.24 -4.06
C ALA A 44 4.75 -0.24 -3.70
N GLY A 45 5.29 -0.71 -2.58
CA GLY A 45 5.13 -2.11 -2.15
C GLY A 45 3.67 -2.45 -1.83
N LEU A 46 2.94 -1.53 -1.18
CA LEU A 46 1.52 -1.73 -0.88
C LEU A 46 0.68 -1.80 -2.17
N LEU A 47 0.98 -0.95 -3.16
CA LEU A 47 0.31 -0.99 -4.47
C LEU A 47 0.56 -2.32 -5.19
N SER A 48 1.80 -2.83 -5.16
CA SER A 48 2.14 -4.13 -5.77
C SER A 48 1.37 -5.29 -5.12
N ILE A 49 1.29 -5.31 -3.79
CA ILE A 49 0.54 -6.35 -3.07
C ILE A 49 -0.95 -6.24 -3.39
N GLY A 50 -1.52 -5.03 -3.37
CA GLY A 50 -2.92 -4.79 -3.70
C GLY A 50 -3.26 -5.23 -5.13
N GLY A 51 -2.42 -4.89 -6.11
CA GLY A 51 -2.59 -5.29 -7.50
C GLY A 51 -2.52 -6.81 -7.70
N LEU A 52 -1.56 -7.47 -7.03
CA LEU A 52 -1.44 -8.93 -7.05
C LEU A 52 -2.68 -9.61 -6.46
N VAL A 53 -3.11 -9.19 -5.27
CA VAL A 53 -4.29 -9.77 -4.59
C VAL A 53 -5.54 -9.53 -5.43
N ALA A 54 -5.72 -8.33 -6.00
CA ALA A 54 -6.83 -8.02 -6.88
C ALA A 54 -6.83 -8.91 -8.14
N ALA A 55 -5.67 -9.16 -8.75
CA ALA A 55 -5.55 -10.06 -9.90
C ALA A 55 -5.95 -11.51 -9.56
N ILE A 56 -5.52 -12.01 -8.39
CA ILE A 56 -5.91 -13.34 -7.89
C ILE A 56 -7.43 -13.37 -7.66
N LEU A 57 -7.98 -12.38 -6.95
CA LEU A 57 -9.41 -12.29 -6.67
C LEU A 57 -10.25 -12.13 -7.93
N LEU A 58 -9.73 -11.49 -8.98
CA LEU A 58 -10.41 -11.31 -10.26
C LEU A 58 -10.40 -12.59 -11.11
N SER A 59 -9.44 -13.48 -10.92
CA SER A 59 -9.36 -14.75 -11.65
C SER A 59 -10.50 -15.72 -11.30
N VAL A 60 -11.00 -15.68 -10.07
CA VAL A 60 -11.99 -16.65 -9.55
C VAL A 60 -13.44 -16.41 -10.02
N PRO A 61 -14.00 -15.18 -9.96
CA PRO A 61 -15.37 -14.88 -10.38
C PRO A 61 -15.75 -15.31 -11.80
N PRO A 62 -14.93 -15.12 -12.86
CA PRO A 62 -15.28 -15.58 -14.19
C PRO A 62 -15.37 -17.11 -14.28
N ILE A 63 -14.55 -17.85 -13.52
CA ILE A 63 -14.61 -19.32 -13.43
C ILE A 63 -15.95 -19.75 -12.82
N ILE A 64 -16.34 -19.14 -11.69
CA ILE A 64 -17.62 -19.42 -11.04
C ILE A 64 -18.79 -19.05 -11.95
N ARG A 65 -18.71 -17.91 -12.66
CA ARG A 65 -19.75 -17.45 -13.59
C ARG A 65 -19.89 -18.39 -14.79
N ALA A 66 -18.80 -18.92 -15.34
CA ALA A 66 -18.81 -19.88 -16.43
C ALA A 66 -19.42 -21.22 -16.01
N ALA A 67 -19.12 -21.71 -14.80
CA ALA A 67 -19.67 -22.96 -14.27
C ALA A 67 -21.17 -22.87 -13.90
N ARG A 68 -21.71 -21.66 -13.73
CA ARG A 68 -23.12 -21.42 -13.38
C ARG A 68 -24.03 -21.27 -14.61
N ARG A 69 -23.46 -21.20 -15.81
CA ARG A 69 -24.18 -21.08 -17.09
C ARG A 69 -24.25 -22.43 -17.77
#